data_AF-A0A7J7HN96-F1
#
_entry.id   AF-A0A7J7HN96-F1
#
_cell.length_a   1.000
_cell.length_b   1.000
_cell.length_c   1.000
_cell.angle_alpha   90.00
_cell.angle_beta   90.00
_cell.angle_gamma   90.00
#
_symmetry.space_group_name_H-M   'P 1'
#
loop_
_entity.id
_entity.type
_entity.pdbx_description
1 polymer ?
#
loop_
_entity_poly.entity_id
_entity_poly.type
_entity_poly.pdbx_seq_one_letter_code
_entity_poly.pdbx_strand_id
1 'polypeptide(L)'
;MVVGCPGNPLSILDGIFMAIKDDIDCYPHPSKGATTWFHEVRPVRKDAVCVSRLRKCGVIFVGKANMHELGMGTTGNNPNYGTARNPHAPERYTGGSSSGPAEIIASGLCSAALGTDGGGSIRIPSSLCGVVGLKTTYGRIDMTG
;
A
#
# COMPACT_ATOMS: atom_id res chain seq x y z
N MET A 1 16.33 18.34 15.14
CA MET A 1 15.93 18.37 16.56
C MET A 1 14.95 17.21 16.75
N VAL A 2 15.40 16.07 17.28
CA VAL A 2 14.51 14.94 17.56
C VAL A 2 13.80 15.28 18.86
N VAL A 3 12.52 15.62 18.78
CA VAL A 3 11.68 15.80 19.97
C VAL A 3 11.67 14.46 20.70
N GLY A 4 12.16 14.44 21.94
CA GLY A 4 12.28 13.23 22.75
C GLY A 4 10.91 12.55 22.87
N CYS A 5 10.83 11.31 22.41
CA CYS A 5 9.64 10.49 22.59
C CYS A 5 9.49 10.20 24.09
N PRO A 6 8.32 10.42 24.73
CA PRO A 6 8.14 10.39 26.18
C PRO A 6 8.29 9.01 26.86
N GLY A 7 8.99 8.05 26.24
CA GLY A 7 9.25 6.71 26.81
C GLY A 7 8.06 5.76 26.82
N ASN A 8 6.91 6.14 26.23
CA ASN A 8 5.69 5.34 26.18
C ASN A 8 5.27 5.03 24.73
N PRO A 9 5.93 4.10 24.01
CA PRO A 9 5.49 3.68 22.69
C PRO A 9 4.17 2.91 22.77
N LEU A 10 3.29 3.10 21.78
CA LEU A 10 2.00 2.41 21.69
C LEU A 10 2.17 0.90 21.45
N SER A 11 3.17 0.52 20.67
CA SER A 11 3.52 -0.88 20.35
C SER A 11 4.90 -0.97 19.70
N ILE A 12 5.30 -2.18 19.29
CA ILE A 12 6.51 -2.38 18.47
C ILE A 12 6.43 -1.71 17.08
N LEU A 13 5.22 -1.36 16.63
CA LEU A 13 4.98 -0.70 15.35
C LEU A 13 4.85 0.82 15.48
N ASP A 14 5.00 1.37 16.67
CA ASP A 14 4.88 2.82 16.89
C ASP A 14 6.01 3.56 16.16
N GLY A 15 5.63 4.53 15.33
CA GLY A 15 6.57 5.28 14.48
C GLY A 15 7.01 4.57 13.20
N ILE A 16 6.56 3.34 12.94
CA ILE A 16 6.91 2.62 11.70
C ILE A 16 6.16 3.21 10.51
N PHE A 17 6.88 3.58 9.46
CA PHE A 17 6.31 4.07 8.21
C PHE A 17 5.77 2.92 7.35
N MET A 18 4.50 3.04 6.94
CA MET A 18 3.87 2.13 5.98
C MET A 18 3.10 2.86 4.90
N ALA A 19 3.08 2.28 3.70
CA ALA A 19 2.21 2.75 2.61
C ALA A 19 0.93 1.89 2.50
N ILE A 20 -0.13 2.45 1.91
CA ILE A 20 -1.38 1.72 1.66
C ILE A 20 -1.69 1.76 0.16
N LYS A 21 -1.94 0.60 -0.46
CA LYS A 21 -2.42 0.55 -1.84
C LYS A 21 -3.72 1.35 -2.02
N ASP A 22 -3.88 2.00 -3.16
CA ASP A 22 -4.99 2.95 -3.37
C ASP A 22 -6.41 2.33 -3.45
N ASP A 23 -6.52 1.01 -3.44
CA ASP A 23 -7.77 0.24 -3.34
C ASP A 23 -8.18 -0.10 -1.90
N ILE A 24 -7.49 0.44 -0.88
CA ILE A 24 -7.81 0.28 0.54
C ILE A 24 -8.07 1.67 1.16
N ASP A 25 -9.15 1.79 1.94
CA ASP A 25 -9.52 3.04 2.60
C ASP A 25 -8.55 3.45 3.71
N CYS A 26 -8.00 4.66 3.60
CA CYS A 26 -7.16 5.29 4.62
C CYS A 26 -7.49 6.78 4.72
N TYR A 27 -8.28 7.16 5.72
CA TYR A 27 -8.68 8.55 5.93
C TYR A 27 -7.45 9.39 6.36
N PRO A 28 -7.31 10.66 5.91
CA PRO A 28 -8.25 11.46 5.11
C PRO A 28 -8.09 11.33 3.59
N HIS A 29 -7.27 10.40 3.10
CA HIS A 29 -7.06 10.25 1.67
C HIS A 29 -8.27 9.59 0.98
N PRO A 30 -8.63 10.02 -0.25
CA PRO A 30 -9.58 9.28 -1.04
C PRO A 30 -9.01 7.90 -1.44
N SER A 31 -9.89 6.97 -1.78
CA SER A 31 -9.53 5.74 -2.48
C SER A 31 -9.99 5.88 -3.92
N LYS A 32 -9.04 5.89 -4.86
CA LYS A 32 -9.37 6.01 -6.28
C LYS A 32 -9.25 4.69 -7.03
N GLY A 33 -8.68 3.64 -6.42
CA GLY A 33 -8.32 2.42 -7.14
C GLY A 33 -7.39 2.71 -8.33
N ALA A 34 -6.58 3.77 -8.22
CA ALA A 34 -5.79 4.38 -9.28
C ALA A 34 -6.54 4.75 -10.57
N THR A 35 -7.85 4.99 -10.47
CA THR A 35 -8.64 5.74 -11.46
C THR A 35 -8.53 7.24 -11.20
N THR A 36 -9.05 8.06 -12.12
CA THR A 36 -9.10 9.52 -11.94
C THR A 36 -10.39 10.02 -11.28
N TRP A 37 -11.44 9.19 -11.22
CA TRP A 37 -12.81 9.63 -10.92
C TRP A 37 -13.46 8.94 -9.71
N PHE A 38 -13.01 7.76 -9.28
CA PHE A 38 -13.77 6.94 -8.32
C PHE A 38 -14.08 7.62 -6.97
N HIS A 39 -13.21 8.52 -6.53
CA HIS A 39 -13.43 9.36 -5.34
C HIS A 39 -14.65 10.29 -5.41
N GLU A 40 -15.11 10.65 -6.61
CA GLU A 40 -16.29 11.50 -6.82
C GLU A 40 -17.59 10.76 -6.48
N VAL A 41 -17.60 9.44 -6.63
CA VAL A 41 -18.79 8.60 -6.39
C VAL A 41 -18.71 7.79 -5.10
N ARG A 42 -17.51 7.61 -4.52
CA ARG A 42 -17.30 6.84 -3.28
C ARG A 42 -16.40 7.61 -2.30
N PRO A 43 -16.98 8.46 -1.43
CA PRO A 43 -16.19 9.17 -0.42
C PRO A 43 -15.72 8.23 0.70
N VAL A 44 -14.45 8.38 1.08
CA VAL A 44 -13.86 7.67 2.23
C VAL A 44 -14.14 8.47 3.50
N ARG A 45 -14.88 7.88 4.44
CA ARG A 45 -15.27 8.53 5.71
C ARG A 45 -14.60 7.94 6.94
N LYS A 46 -13.96 6.79 6.79
CA LYS A 46 -13.29 6.05 7.86
C LYS A 46 -12.17 5.20 7.26
N ASP A 47 -11.21 4.85 8.10
CA ASP A 47 -10.20 3.85 7.75
C ASP A 47 -10.84 2.49 7.48
N ALA A 48 -10.21 1.71 6.59
CA ALA A 48 -10.41 0.27 6.52
C ALA A 48 -10.06 -0.40 7.85
N VAL A 49 -10.63 -1.58 8.11
CA VAL A 49 -10.39 -2.28 9.39
C VAL A 49 -8.91 -2.59 9.59
N CYS A 50 -8.19 -2.98 8.54
CA CYS A 50 -6.74 -3.23 8.61
C CYS A 50 -5.95 -1.94 8.92
N VAL A 51 -6.31 -0.81 8.30
CA VAL A 51 -5.70 0.50 8.54
C VAL A 51 -5.97 0.99 9.96
N SER A 52 -7.21 0.87 10.43
CA SER A 52 -7.59 1.24 11.81
C SER A 52 -6.83 0.44 12.86
N ARG A 53 -6.64 -0.87 12.64
CA ARG A 53 -5.86 -1.74 13.55
C ARG A 53 -4.39 -1.30 13.62
N LEU A 54 -3.76 -1.05 12.48
CA LEU A 54 -2.37 -0.59 12.42
C LEU A 54 -2.20 0.82 13.01
N ARG A 55 -3.15 1.72 12.78
CA ARG A 55 -3.12 3.07 13.37
C ARG A 55 -3.16 3.03 14.89
N LYS A 56 -3.94 2.12 15.48
CA LYS A 56 -3.96 1.90 16.95
C LYS A 56 -2.63 1.39 17.50
N CYS A 57 -1.79 0.79 16.66
CA CYS A 57 -0.45 0.36 17.01
C CYS A 57 0.62 1.47 16.87
N GLY A 58 0.24 2.67 16.39
CA GLY A 58 1.16 3.79 16.19
C GLY A 58 1.84 3.83 14.82
N VAL A 59 1.37 3.03 13.85
CA VAL A 59 1.89 3.08 12.48
C VAL A 59 1.63 4.45 11.86
N ILE A 60 2.65 5.00 11.21
CA ILE A 60 2.55 6.24 10.44
C ILE A 60 2.33 5.88 8.97
N PHE A 61 1.16 6.22 8.45
CA PHE A 61 0.84 5.99 7.05
C PHE A 61 1.35 7.14 6.18
N VAL A 62 2.29 6.84 5.27
CA VAL A 62 2.93 7.84 4.41
C VAL A 62 2.04 8.30 3.24
N GLY A 63 1.00 7.53 2.91
CA GLY A 63 0.03 7.88 1.87
C GLY A 63 -0.49 6.69 1.07
N LYS A 64 -1.19 7.01 -0.03
CA LYS A 64 -1.73 6.05 -0.99
C LYS A 64 -0.69 5.72 -2.05
N ALA A 65 -0.41 4.43 -2.23
CA ALA A 65 0.56 3.93 -3.18
C ALA A 65 -0.08 3.64 -4.54
N ASN A 66 0.67 3.93 -5.62
CA ASN A 66 0.24 3.68 -6.99
C ASN A 66 -0.08 2.19 -7.23
N MET A 67 -0.96 1.91 -8.19
CA MET A 67 -1.36 0.56 -8.56
C MET A 67 -1.79 0.48 -10.02
N HIS A 68 -1.81 -0.73 -10.57
CA HIS A 68 -2.51 -0.97 -11.83
C HIS A 68 -4.00 -0.67 -11.62
N GLU A 69 -4.58 0.15 -12.51
CA GLU A 69 -5.94 0.66 -12.35
C GLU A 69 -6.95 -0.47 -12.08
N LEU A 70 -7.74 -0.28 -11.02
CA LEU A 70 -8.76 -1.23 -10.51
C LEU A 70 -8.24 -2.65 -10.24
N GLY A 71 -6.94 -2.81 -10.13
CA GLY A 71 -6.31 -4.11 -9.95
C GLY A 71 -6.32 -5.00 -11.20
N MET A 72 -6.74 -4.48 -12.36
CA MET A 72 -6.97 -5.24 -13.59
C MET A 72 -5.69 -5.42 -14.42
N GLY A 73 -4.59 -5.78 -13.78
CA GLY A 73 -3.34 -6.07 -14.46
C GLY A 73 -2.19 -6.44 -13.52
N THR A 74 -1.18 -7.10 -14.09
CA THR A 74 -0.08 -7.74 -13.35
C THR A 74 1.28 -7.06 -13.56
N THR A 75 1.33 -5.93 -14.27
CA THR A 75 2.57 -5.20 -14.56
C THR A 75 2.78 -3.94 -13.71
N GLY A 76 1.70 -3.32 -13.24
CA GLY A 76 1.75 -1.99 -12.62
C GLY A 76 1.68 -0.80 -13.58
N ASN A 77 1.45 -1.04 -14.90
CA ASN A 77 1.20 0.05 -15.85
C ASN A 77 -0.03 0.87 -15.43
N ASN A 78 0.13 2.18 -15.32
CA ASN A 78 -0.94 3.12 -15.08
C ASN A 78 -0.72 4.39 -15.94
N PRO A 79 -1.51 4.62 -17.00
CA PRO A 79 -1.35 5.79 -17.86
C PRO A 79 -1.84 7.09 -17.21
N ASN A 80 -2.70 7.02 -16.18
CA ASN A 80 -3.26 8.19 -15.52
C ASN A 80 -2.27 8.85 -14.56
N TYR A 81 -1.50 8.03 -13.82
CA TYR A 81 -0.60 8.47 -12.76
C TYR A 81 0.88 8.19 -13.07
N GLY A 82 1.16 7.55 -14.20
CA GLY A 82 2.48 7.04 -14.54
C GLY A 82 2.73 5.63 -13.99
N THR A 83 3.64 4.91 -14.65
CA THR A 83 4.03 3.55 -14.28
C THR A 83 5.13 3.58 -13.22
N ALA A 84 4.87 2.98 -12.06
CA ALA A 84 5.86 2.71 -11.01
C ALA A 84 7.06 1.91 -11.55
N ARG A 85 8.29 2.27 -11.16
CA ARG A 85 9.52 1.72 -11.76
C ARG A 85 10.22 0.79 -10.78
N ASN A 86 10.76 -0.32 -11.30
CA ASN A 86 11.42 -1.29 -10.43
C ASN A 86 12.71 -0.69 -9.84
N PRO A 87 12.88 -0.64 -8.50
CA PRO A 87 14.09 -0.06 -7.90
C PRO A 87 15.39 -0.79 -8.27
N HIS A 88 15.32 -2.05 -8.70
CA HIS A 88 16.47 -2.80 -9.18
C HIS A 88 16.83 -2.50 -10.65
N ALA A 89 15.89 -1.94 -11.42
CA ALA A 89 16.03 -1.65 -12.86
C ALA A 89 14.91 -0.70 -13.34
N PRO A 90 15.12 0.63 -13.37
CA PRO A 90 14.07 1.62 -13.63
C PRO A 90 13.36 1.52 -14.99
N GLU A 91 13.96 0.83 -15.96
CA GLU A 91 13.38 0.51 -17.26
C GLU A 91 12.42 -0.69 -17.24
N ARG A 92 12.28 -1.38 -16.09
CA ARG A 92 11.45 -2.57 -15.91
C ARG A 92 10.23 -2.33 -15.03
N TYR A 93 9.24 -3.20 -15.19
CA TYR A 93 8.06 -3.22 -14.36
C TYR A 93 8.37 -3.68 -12.93
N THR A 94 7.67 -3.07 -11.98
CA THR A 94 7.58 -3.54 -10.58
C THR A 94 6.72 -4.80 -10.46
N GLY A 95 5.84 -5.06 -11.43
CA GLY A 95 4.76 -6.03 -11.28
C GLY A 95 3.51 -5.39 -10.69
N GLY A 96 2.43 -6.15 -10.63
CA GLY A 96 1.14 -5.59 -10.24
C GLY A 96 0.14 -6.61 -9.73
N SER A 97 -1.00 -6.16 -9.22
CA SER A 97 -1.41 -4.74 -9.25
C SER A 97 -0.84 -3.86 -8.13
N SER A 98 -0.22 -4.43 -7.09
CA SER A 98 0.40 -3.66 -5.99
C SER A 98 1.79 -3.15 -6.35
N SER A 99 1.88 -2.35 -7.42
CA SER A 99 3.14 -1.84 -7.97
C SER A 99 3.85 -0.86 -7.02
N GLY A 100 3.16 0.20 -6.59
CA GLY A 100 3.69 1.17 -5.64
C GLY A 100 4.04 0.58 -4.26
N PRO A 101 3.20 -0.29 -3.66
CA PRO A 101 3.55 -0.96 -2.41
C PRO A 101 4.87 -1.74 -2.46
N ALA A 102 5.16 -2.47 -3.54
CA ALA A 102 6.43 -3.19 -3.64
C ALA A 102 7.61 -2.27 -3.94
N GLU A 103 7.42 -1.26 -4.82
CA GLU A 103 8.42 -0.24 -5.15
C GLU A 103 8.90 0.52 -3.92
N ILE A 104 7.98 1.02 -3.08
CA ILE A 104 8.33 1.87 -1.93
C ILE A 104 9.09 1.11 -0.84
N ILE A 105 8.79 -0.18 -0.65
CA ILE A 105 9.53 -1.06 0.26
C ILE A 105 10.91 -1.36 -0.33
N ALA A 106 10.97 -1.77 -1.59
CA ALA A 106 12.23 -2.11 -2.26
C ALA A 106 13.18 -0.90 -2.38
N SER A 107 12.64 0.33 -2.39
CA SER A 107 13.42 1.57 -2.35
C SER A 107 13.90 1.97 -0.94
N GLY A 108 13.51 1.23 0.11
CA GLY A 108 13.88 1.52 1.50
C GLY A 108 13.14 2.71 2.13
N LEU A 109 12.08 3.20 1.50
CA LEU A 109 11.34 4.38 1.97
C LEU A 109 10.30 4.04 3.05
N CYS A 110 9.81 2.80 3.08
CA CYS A 110 8.88 2.30 4.10
C CYS A 110 9.30 0.90 4.55
N SER A 111 9.05 0.58 5.82
CA SER A 111 9.38 -0.75 6.35
C SER A 111 8.40 -1.83 5.87
N ALA A 112 7.16 -1.45 5.56
CA ALA A 112 6.13 -2.34 5.02
C ALA A 112 5.07 -1.55 4.24
N ALA A 113 4.17 -2.26 3.56
CA ALA A 113 3.01 -1.67 2.90
C ALA A 113 1.84 -2.67 2.86
N LEU A 114 0.61 -2.16 2.81
CA LEU A 114 -0.58 -2.96 2.57
C LEU A 114 -0.88 -3.04 1.06
N GLY A 115 -1.33 -4.22 0.62
CA GLY A 115 -1.81 -4.47 -0.73
C GLY A 115 -2.93 -5.49 -0.77
N THR A 116 -3.44 -5.77 -1.98
CA THR A 116 -4.51 -6.73 -2.25
C THR A 116 -4.01 -7.82 -3.20
N ASP A 117 -4.46 -9.06 -3.04
CA ASP A 117 -4.05 -10.22 -3.85
C ASP A 117 -5.25 -11.09 -4.21
N GLY A 118 -5.88 -10.79 -5.35
CA GLY A 118 -6.90 -11.63 -5.98
C GLY A 118 -6.33 -12.65 -6.97
N GLY A 119 -5.28 -12.26 -7.71
CA GLY A 119 -4.64 -13.08 -8.74
C GLY A 119 -3.11 -13.09 -8.67
N GLY A 120 -2.53 -12.83 -7.50
CA GLY A 120 -1.07 -12.69 -7.32
C GLY A 120 -0.61 -11.26 -7.07
N SER A 121 -1.54 -10.30 -6.92
CA SER A 121 -1.20 -8.87 -6.88
C SER A 121 -0.36 -8.40 -5.70
N ILE A 122 -0.13 -9.22 -4.65
CA ILE A 122 0.93 -8.99 -3.65
C ILE A 122 2.18 -9.78 -4.04
N ARG A 123 2.01 -11.07 -4.35
CA ARG A 123 3.12 -12.01 -4.58
C ARG A 123 3.97 -11.68 -5.82
N ILE A 124 3.34 -11.31 -6.93
CA ILE A 124 3.99 -10.96 -8.20
C ILE A 124 4.93 -9.77 -8.02
N PRO A 125 4.47 -8.57 -7.57
CA PRO A 125 5.36 -7.44 -7.44
C PRO A 125 6.40 -7.63 -6.32
N SER A 126 6.08 -8.42 -5.29
CA SER A 126 7.07 -8.77 -4.26
C SER A 126 8.24 -9.57 -4.84
N SER A 127 7.94 -10.56 -5.68
CA SER A 127 8.95 -11.35 -6.40
C SER A 127 9.83 -10.48 -7.30
N LEU A 128 9.22 -9.60 -8.10
CA LEU A 128 9.95 -8.77 -9.07
C LEU A 128 10.76 -7.64 -8.42
N CYS A 129 10.29 -7.09 -7.30
CA CYS A 129 10.99 -6.05 -6.54
C CYS A 129 11.89 -6.59 -5.44
N GLY A 130 12.04 -7.92 -5.30
CA GLY A 130 12.94 -8.53 -4.32
C GLY A 130 12.56 -8.28 -2.86
N VAL A 131 11.26 -8.24 -2.55
CA VAL A 131 10.72 -8.05 -1.18
C VAL A 131 9.80 -9.21 -0.79
N VAL A 132 9.46 -9.30 0.49
CA VAL A 132 8.56 -10.35 1.00
C VAL A 132 7.10 -9.92 0.87
N GLY A 133 6.28 -10.77 0.24
CA GLY A 133 4.83 -10.59 0.11
C GLY A 133 4.05 -11.75 0.69
N LEU A 134 3.15 -11.48 1.65
CA LEU A 134 2.31 -12.49 2.28
C LEU A 134 0.86 -12.38 1.79
N LYS A 135 0.40 -13.41 1.05
CA LYS A 135 -1.03 -13.60 0.78
C LYS A 135 -1.61 -14.53 1.84
N THR A 136 -2.50 -14.01 2.69
CA THR A 136 -3.09 -14.79 3.79
C THR A 136 -4.14 -15.78 3.32
N THR A 137 -4.50 -16.74 4.18
CA THR A 137 -5.72 -17.54 4.00
C THR A 137 -6.92 -16.62 3.71
N TYR A 138 -7.79 -17.02 2.81
CA TYR A 138 -9.00 -16.25 2.49
C TYR A 138 -9.83 -16.02 3.76
N GLY A 139 -10.33 -14.79 3.96
CA GLY A 139 -11.09 -14.40 5.16
C GLY A 139 -10.27 -14.19 6.44
N ARG A 140 -8.94 -14.45 6.44
CA ARG A 140 -8.09 -14.23 7.63
C ARG A 140 -8.01 -12.76 8.04
N ILE A 141 -7.90 -11.87 7.05
CA ILE A 141 -7.84 -10.43 7.24
C ILE A 141 -9.19 -9.86 6.81
N ASP A 142 -9.77 -9.03 7.67
CA ASP A 142 -11.02 -8.32 7.39
C ASP A 142 -10.77 -7.27 6.30
N MET A 143 -11.52 -7.38 5.21
CA MET A 143 -11.40 -6.53 4.01
C MET A 143 -12.40 -5.37 4.01
N THR A 144 -13.09 -5.11 5.13
CA THR A 144 -14.05 -4.00 5.23
C THR A 144 -13.33 -2.65 5.16
N GLY A 145 -13.73 -1.82 4.19
CA GLY A 145 -13.12 -0.53 3.85
C GLY A 145 -12.37 -0.63 2.55
#